data_AF-A0A7S2IX60-F1
#
_entry.id   AF-A0A7S2IX60-F1
#
_cell.length_a   1.000
_cell.length_b   1.000
_cell.length_c   1.000
_cell.angle_alpha   90.00
_cell.angle_beta   90.00
_cell.angle_gamma   90.00
#
_symmetry.space_group_name_H-M   'P 1'
#
loop_
_entity.id
_entity.type
_entity.pdbx_description
1 polymer ?
#
loop_
_entity_poly.entity_id
_entity_poly.type
_entity_poly.pdbx_seq_one_letter_code
_entity_poly.pdbx_strand_id
1 'polypeptide(L)'
;GIPALAEALPVLILGAALVGGAWLLRDLPATLTELRNLIGGWASAHDVTRQVDCAPWGLDKVYVIAQDGATTTPSDDPLCSWAAVSGRRYEYGLCLWNGAVALSRLLVEQQDTLRGERFAEGRTVLELGCGQALVSMVVADLFSGVRRIVATDGSRDVLLAAEANVARNLDKASADRLRLVPLAWGWFADGEHVRAVNDGEAFDVILGADITYMED
;
A
#
# COMPACT_ATOMS: atom_id res chain seq x y z
N GLY A 1 -40.79 51.08 31.39
CA GLY A 1 -40.88 49.86 30.56
C GLY A 1 -39.57 49.11 30.52
N ILE A 2 -39.07 48.65 31.67
CA ILE A 2 -37.85 47.84 31.82
C ILE A 2 -38.11 46.48 32.54
N PRO A 3 -39.12 46.30 33.44
CA PRO A 3 -39.31 45.01 34.11
C PRO A 3 -39.82 43.89 33.17
N ALA A 4 -40.61 44.24 32.16
CA ALA A 4 -41.16 43.26 31.20
C ALA A 4 -40.10 42.59 30.30
N LEU A 5 -38.94 43.23 30.10
CA LEU A 5 -37.87 42.67 29.26
C LEU A 5 -37.03 41.63 30.03
N ALA A 6 -36.88 41.81 31.34
CA ALA A 6 -36.11 40.91 32.21
C ALA A 6 -36.84 39.58 32.45
N GLU A 7 -38.17 39.59 32.51
CA GLU A 7 -38.99 38.38 32.65
C GLU A 7 -39.11 37.59 31.34
N ALA A 8 -38.99 38.25 30.18
CA ALA A 8 -39.09 37.61 28.87
C ALA A 8 -37.76 36.96 28.40
N LEU A 9 -36.62 37.39 28.94
CA LEU A 9 -35.29 36.95 28.48
C LEU A 9 -35.04 35.44 28.67
N PRO A 10 -35.38 34.79 29.80
CA PRO A 10 -35.21 33.34 29.95
C PRO A 10 -36.07 32.53 28.98
N VAL A 11 -37.29 33.00 28.70
CA VAL A 11 -38.22 32.34 27.75
C VAL A 11 -37.71 32.46 26.32
N LEU A 12 -37.14 33.60 25.95
CA LEU A 12 -36.52 33.81 24.63
C LEU A 12 -35.25 32.96 24.45
N ILE A 13 -34.42 32.82 25.49
CA ILE A 13 -33.23 31.95 25.46
C ILE A 13 -33.64 30.48 25.34
N LEU A 14 -34.63 30.03 26.12
CA LEU A 14 -35.14 28.66 26.04
C LEU A 14 -35.78 28.38 24.67
N GLY A 15 -36.55 29.33 24.14
CA GLY A 15 -37.14 29.26 22.81
C GLY A 15 -36.08 29.20 21.71
N ALA A 16 -35.05 30.03 21.77
CA ALA A 16 -33.93 30.00 20.83
C ALA A 16 -33.12 28.70 20.93
N ALA A 17 -32.93 28.15 22.14
CA ALA A 17 -32.25 26.87 22.35
C ALA A 17 -33.07 25.68 21.85
N LEU A 18 -34.40 25.71 22.03
CA LEU A 18 -35.31 24.67 21.52
C LEU A 18 -35.44 24.73 20.00
N VAL A 19 -35.56 25.94 19.42
CA VAL A 19 -35.61 26.12 17.96
C VAL A 19 -34.25 25.78 17.33
N GLY A 20 -33.14 26.22 17.93
CA GLY A 20 -31.79 25.90 17.47
C GLY A 20 -31.46 24.42 17.62
N GLY A 21 -31.86 23.80 18.73
CA GLY A 21 -31.72 22.36 18.97
C GLY A 21 -32.60 21.52 18.03
N ALA A 22 -33.82 21.94 17.77
CA ALA A 22 -34.71 21.30 16.79
C ALA A 22 -34.20 21.48 15.35
N TRP A 23 -33.59 22.63 15.02
CA TRP A 23 -32.96 22.87 13.72
C TRP A 23 -31.73 21.98 13.52
N LEU A 24 -30.86 21.89 14.53
CA LEU A 24 -29.73 20.95 14.54
C LEU A 24 -30.19 19.49 14.43
N LEU A 25 -31.22 19.09 15.18
CA LEU A 25 -31.77 17.72 15.14
C LEU A 25 -32.49 17.40 13.82
N ARG A 26 -33.05 18.40 13.13
CA ARG A 26 -33.71 18.22 11.83
C ARG A 26 -32.70 17.87 10.74
N ASP A 27 -31.54 18.53 10.76
CA ASP A 27 -30.54 18.40 9.71
C ASP A 27 -29.47 17.35 10.06
N LEU A 28 -29.34 16.94 11.34
CA LEU A 28 -28.43 15.88 11.79
C LEU A 28 -28.54 14.56 10.99
N PRO A 29 -29.74 14.02 10.66
CA PRO A 29 -29.85 12.82 9.86
C PRO A 29 -29.30 12.98 8.44
N ALA A 30 -29.48 14.16 7.83
CA ALA A 30 -28.93 14.47 6.51
C ALA A 30 -27.41 14.59 6.56
N THR A 31 -26.87 15.30 7.55
CA THR A 31 -25.42 15.42 7.78
C THR A 31 -24.77 14.07 8.07
N LEU A 32 -25.39 13.22 8.90
CA LEU A 32 -24.88 11.87 9.16
C LEU A 32 -24.93 10.98 7.91
N THR A 33 -25.97 11.13 7.08
CA THR A 33 -26.06 10.40 5.81
C THR A 33 -24.98 10.86 4.85
N GLU A 34 -24.75 12.17 4.74
CA GLU A 34 -23.70 12.75 3.91
C GLU A 34 -22.31 12.35 4.41
N LEU A 35 -22.05 12.40 5.72
CA LEU A 35 -20.80 11.94 6.32
C LEU A 35 -20.58 10.45 6.07
N ARG A 36 -21.62 9.62 6.22
CA ARG A 36 -21.55 8.18 5.92
C ARG A 36 -21.27 7.93 4.43
N ASN A 37 -21.88 8.71 3.55
CA ASN A 37 -21.64 8.61 2.11
C ASN A 37 -20.24 9.10 1.73
N LEU A 38 -19.72 10.14 2.39
CA LEU A 38 -18.35 10.62 2.23
C LEU A 38 -17.35 9.59 2.75
N ILE A 39 -17.58 8.99 3.91
CA ILE A 39 -16.77 7.91 4.46
C ILE A 39 -16.84 6.67 3.56
N GLY A 40 -18.03 6.31 3.07
CA GLY A 40 -18.23 5.19 2.15
C GLY A 40 -17.57 5.41 0.79
N GLY A 41 -17.68 6.62 0.25
CA GLY A 41 -17.01 7.04 -0.98
C GLY A 41 -15.49 7.07 -0.82
N TRP A 42 -15.00 7.62 0.29
CA TRP A 42 -13.58 7.60 0.66
C TRP A 42 -13.06 6.17 0.79
N ALA A 43 -13.77 5.30 1.53
CA ALA A 43 -13.40 3.89 1.66
C ALA A 43 -13.38 3.17 0.30
N SER A 44 -14.40 3.38 -0.55
CA SER A 44 -14.44 2.78 -1.89
C SER A 44 -13.33 3.29 -2.82
N ALA A 45 -12.93 4.55 -2.68
CA ALA A 45 -11.84 5.14 -3.43
C ALA A 45 -10.46 4.63 -2.97
N HIS A 46 -10.36 4.01 -1.79
CA HIS A 46 -9.13 3.44 -1.25
C HIS A 46 -9.14 1.89 -1.21
N ASP A 47 -10.22 1.25 -1.68
CA ASP A 47 -10.39 -0.22 -1.69
C ASP A 47 -10.39 -0.76 -3.12
N VAL A 48 -9.39 -0.35 -3.92
CA VAL A 48 -9.17 -0.94 -5.24
C VAL A 48 -8.25 -2.13 -5.08
N THR A 49 -8.79 -3.33 -5.19
CA THR A 49 -7.98 -4.55 -5.14
C THR A 49 -7.68 -5.08 -6.53
N ARG A 50 -6.40 -5.34 -6.83
CA ARG A 50 -5.98 -6.09 -8.01
C ARG A 50 -5.71 -7.54 -7.63
N GLN A 51 -6.29 -8.48 -8.38
CA GLN A 51 -5.99 -9.90 -8.25
C GLN A 51 -4.95 -10.29 -9.29
N VAL A 52 -3.93 -11.03 -8.88
CA VAL A 52 -2.92 -11.61 -9.74
C VAL A 52 -3.07 -13.12 -9.66
N ASP A 53 -3.73 -13.68 -10.67
CA ASP A 53 -3.85 -15.13 -10.84
C ASP A 53 -2.57 -15.69 -11.45
N CYS A 54 -1.84 -16.48 -10.67
CA CYS A 54 -0.59 -17.09 -11.07
C CYS A 54 -0.78 -18.49 -11.67
N ALA A 55 -2.00 -19.02 -11.72
CA ALA A 55 -2.26 -20.35 -12.28
C ALA A 55 -1.75 -20.50 -13.74
N PRO A 56 -1.90 -19.48 -14.62
CA PRO A 56 -1.32 -19.53 -15.97
C PRO A 56 0.21 -19.63 -16.00
N TRP A 57 0.89 -19.32 -14.91
CA TRP A 57 2.35 -19.37 -14.80
C TRP A 57 2.83 -20.71 -14.20
N GLY A 58 1.92 -21.55 -13.73
CA GLY A 58 2.24 -22.82 -13.07
C GLY A 58 2.28 -22.74 -11.53
N LEU A 59 1.71 -21.71 -10.92
CA LEU A 59 1.55 -21.59 -9.47
C LEU A 59 0.06 -21.46 -9.11
N ASP A 60 -0.49 -22.43 -8.39
CA ASP A 60 -1.88 -22.40 -7.90
C ASP A 60 -2.04 -21.42 -6.72
N LYS A 61 -1.96 -20.13 -7.03
CA LYS A 61 -2.04 -19.02 -6.07
C LYS A 61 -2.63 -17.80 -6.75
N VAL A 62 -3.52 -17.11 -6.04
CA VAL A 62 -3.98 -15.77 -6.41
C VAL A 62 -3.50 -14.79 -5.35
N TYR A 63 -2.73 -13.78 -5.75
CA TYR A 63 -2.37 -12.68 -4.87
C TYR A 63 -3.43 -11.58 -4.97
N VAL A 64 -3.94 -11.14 -3.82
CA VAL A 64 -4.87 -10.01 -3.73
C VAL A 64 -4.12 -8.81 -3.19
N ILE A 65 -3.87 -7.84 -4.08
CA ILE A 65 -3.10 -6.64 -3.79
C ILE A 65 -4.08 -5.48 -3.57
N ALA A 66 -4.15 -4.96 -2.36
CA ALA A 66 -4.85 -3.71 -2.09
C ALA A 66 -4.04 -2.54 -2.66
N GLN A 67 -4.72 -1.61 -3.33
CA GLN A 67 -4.16 -0.42 -3.94
C GLN A 67 -5.00 0.80 -3.52
N ASP A 68 -4.35 1.95 -3.42
CA ASP A 68 -5.07 3.21 -3.25
C ASP A 68 -5.72 3.60 -4.59
N GLY A 69 -7.04 3.69 -4.65
CA GLY A 69 -7.74 4.03 -5.89
C GLY A 69 -7.55 5.47 -6.35
N ALA A 70 -7.00 6.35 -5.50
CA ALA A 70 -6.59 7.70 -5.91
C ALA A 70 -5.49 7.70 -6.99
N THR A 71 -4.75 6.60 -7.13
CA THR A 71 -3.72 6.37 -8.15
C THR A 71 -4.21 5.50 -9.32
N THR A 72 -5.41 4.90 -9.24
CA THR A 72 -5.93 3.95 -10.23
C THR A 72 -7.15 4.44 -11.03
N THR A 73 -7.66 5.65 -10.82
CA THR A 73 -8.71 6.19 -11.71
C THR A 73 -8.18 6.22 -13.15
N PRO A 74 -8.82 5.52 -14.11
CA PRO A 74 -8.47 5.65 -15.51
C PRO A 74 -8.75 7.11 -15.89
N SER A 75 -7.70 7.87 -16.21
CA SER A 75 -7.92 9.01 -17.09
C SER A 75 -8.51 8.46 -18.39
N ASP A 76 -9.42 9.18 -19.02
CA ASP A 76 -9.78 8.92 -20.43
C ASP A 76 -8.55 9.07 -21.37
N ASP A 77 -7.41 9.53 -20.83
CA ASP A 77 -6.08 9.46 -21.42
C ASP A 77 -5.45 8.08 -21.23
N PRO A 78 -4.65 7.61 -22.22
CA PRO A 78 -4.06 6.26 -22.22
C PRO A 78 -3.45 5.89 -20.87
N LEU A 79 -3.79 4.68 -20.42
CA LEU A 79 -3.18 3.97 -19.28
C LEU A 79 -1.67 4.25 -19.28
N CYS A 80 -1.18 4.95 -18.25
CA CYS A 80 0.15 5.57 -18.15
C CYS A 80 0.30 6.96 -18.79
N SER A 81 -0.51 7.95 -18.40
CA SER A 81 -0.13 9.35 -18.59
C SER A 81 0.80 9.79 -17.45
N TRP A 82 2.06 10.00 -17.79
CA TRP A 82 3.14 10.50 -16.93
C TRP A 82 2.96 11.97 -16.51
N ALA A 83 1.75 12.51 -16.66
CA ALA A 83 1.48 13.93 -16.49
C ALA A 83 1.24 14.25 -15.01
N ALA A 84 2.06 15.12 -14.45
CA ALA A 84 1.86 15.67 -13.11
C ALA A 84 0.53 16.45 -13.04
N VAL A 85 -0.44 15.96 -12.28
CA VAL A 85 -1.63 16.73 -11.89
C VAL A 85 -1.24 17.60 -10.70
N SER A 86 -1.41 18.92 -10.84
CA SER A 86 -1.06 19.86 -9.77
C SER A 86 -1.86 19.56 -8.50
N GLY A 87 -1.16 19.52 -7.36
CA GLY A 87 -1.78 19.30 -6.04
C GLY A 87 -1.90 17.84 -5.58
N ARG A 88 -1.50 16.83 -6.37
CA ARG A 88 -1.41 15.43 -5.92
C ARG A 88 0.03 15.02 -5.65
N ARG A 89 0.30 14.46 -4.46
CA ARG A 89 1.55 13.73 -4.18
C ARG A 89 1.40 12.35 -4.81
N TYR A 90 2.08 12.08 -5.92
CA TYR A 90 2.09 10.77 -6.54
C TYR A 90 2.97 9.84 -5.72
N GLU A 91 2.37 8.90 -4.99
CA GLU A 91 3.10 7.77 -4.44
C GLU A 91 3.07 6.64 -5.47
N TYR A 92 4.00 6.68 -6.43
CA TYR A 92 4.12 5.67 -7.48
C TYR A 92 4.21 4.24 -6.92
N GLY A 93 4.72 4.07 -5.70
CA GLY A 93 4.80 2.78 -5.01
C GLY A 93 3.45 2.18 -4.58
N LEU A 94 2.35 2.96 -4.57
CA LEU A 94 1.01 2.48 -4.20
C LEU A 94 0.28 1.72 -5.33
N CYS A 95 0.89 1.65 -6.52
CA CYS A 95 0.39 0.88 -7.66
C CYS A 95 1.13 -0.45 -7.80
N LEU A 96 0.43 -1.45 -8.36
CA LEU A 96 1.06 -2.67 -8.86
C LEU A 96 1.44 -2.47 -10.32
N TRP A 97 2.75 -2.37 -10.55
CA TRP A 97 3.33 -2.15 -11.87
C TRP A 97 3.49 -3.44 -12.67
N ASN A 98 3.50 -3.31 -14.00
CA ASN A 98 3.60 -4.47 -14.90
C ASN A 98 4.97 -5.15 -14.80
N GLY A 99 6.06 -4.42 -14.51
CA GLY A 99 7.37 -5.01 -14.26
C GLY A 99 7.34 -5.97 -13.08
N ALA A 100 6.61 -5.64 -12.00
CA ALA A 100 6.48 -6.53 -10.84
C ALA A 100 5.73 -7.82 -11.20
N VAL A 101 4.67 -7.71 -12.02
CA VAL A 101 3.92 -8.87 -12.55
C VAL A 101 4.80 -9.72 -13.48
N ALA A 102 5.56 -9.08 -14.38
CA ALA A 102 6.43 -9.77 -15.32
C ALA A 102 7.60 -10.50 -14.63
N LEU A 103 8.24 -9.85 -13.66
CA LEU A 103 9.30 -10.47 -12.86
C LEU A 103 8.74 -11.63 -12.02
N SER A 104 7.58 -11.45 -11.39
CA SER A 104 6.90 -12.51 -10.64
C SER A 104 6.60 -13.73 -11.52
N ARG A 105 6.08 -13.50 -12.73
CA ARG A 105 5.83 -14.55 -13.71
C ARG A 105 7.11 -15.30 -14.06
N LEU A 106 8.20 -14.58 -14.34
CA LEU A 106 9.49 -15.19 -14.67
C LEU A 106 10.03 -16.05 -13.51
N LEU A 107 9.88 -15.59 -12.26
CA LEU A 107 10.27 -16.38 -11.08
C LEU A 107 9.49 -17.69 -10.97
N VAL A 108 8.18 -17.67 -11.27
CA VAL A 108 7.34 -18.89 -11.28
C VAL A 108 7.74 -19.82 -12.43
N GLU A 109 7.85 -19.28 -13.65
CA GLU A 109 8.15 -20.07 -14.85
C GLU A 109 9.57 -20.68 -14.81
N GLN A 110 10.51 -20.05 -14.12
CA GLN A 110 11.90 -20.50 -14.01
C GLN A 110 12.26 -21.08 -12.62
N GLN A 111 11.26 -21.37 -11.79
CA GLN A 111 11.46 -21.72 -10.38
C GLN A 111 12.44 -22.89 -10.16
N ASP A 112 12.42 -23.92 -11.02
CA ASP A 112 13.26 -25.11 -10.85
C ASP A 112 14.75 -24.80 -11.06
N THR A 113 15.07 -24.05 -12.12
CA THR A 113 16.44 -23.58 -12.39
C THR A 113 16.92 -22.61 -11.31
N LEU A 114 16.06 -21.68 -10.92
CA LEU A 114 16.38 -20.63 -9.96
C LEU A 114 16.61 -21.17 -8.54
N ARG A 115 15.90 -22.22 -8.13
CA ARG A 115 16.04 -22.88 -6.81
C ARG A 115 17.40 -23.52 -6.62
N GLY A 116 18.00 -24.08 -7.69
CA GLY A 116 19.32 -24.71 -7.64
C GLY A 116 20.50 -23.72 -7.68
N GLU A 117 20.26 -22.48 -8.10
CA GLU A 117 21.30 -21.49 -8.32
C GLU A 117 21.16 -20.28 -7.39
N ARG A 118 20.20 -19.39 -7.70
CA ARG A 118 20.08 -18.06 -7.11
C ARG A 118 19.34 -18.09 -5.77
N PHE A 119 18.36 -18.97 -5.64
CA PHE A 119 17.49 -19.08 -4.46
C PHE A 119 17.67 -20.42 -3.72
N ALA A 120 18.91 -20.92 -3.70
CA ALA A 120 19.29 -22.11 -2.94
C ALA A 120 19.12 -21.93 -1.42
N GLU A 121 19.17 -23.04 -0.68
CA GLU A 121 19.10 -23.07 0.78
C GLU A 121 20.07 -22.06 1.43
N GLY A 122 19.59 -21.25 2.36
CA GLY A 122 20.40 -20.30 3.12
C GLY A 122 20.61 -18.94 2.46
N ARG A 123 20.22 -18.76 1.19
CA ARG A 123 20.40 -17.51 0.43
C ARG A 123 19.58 -16.36 1.01
N THR A 124 20.04 -15.14 0.78
CA THR A 124 19.42 -13.88 1.21
C THR A 124 19.06 -13.03 0.00
N VAL A 125 17.87 -12.42 0.04
CA VAL A 125 17.30 -11.66 -1.08
C VAL A 125 17.00 -10.24 -0.64
N LEU A 126 17.36 -9.27 -1.46
CA LEU A 126 16.96 -7.86 -1.34
C LEU A 126 16.07 -7.49 -2.52
N GLU A 127 14.93 -6.84 -2.28
CA GLU A 127 14.15 -6.17 -3.31
C GLU A 127 14.27 -4.64 -3.13
N LEU A 128 14.69 -3.96 -4.20
CA LEU A 128 14.75 -2.50 -4.28
C LEU A 128 13.46 -1.97 -4.92
N GLY A 129 12.81 -1.00 -4.25
CA GLY A 129 11.58 -0.38 -4.74
C GLY A 129 10.44 -1.39 -4.82
N CYS A 130 10.14 -2.07 -3.70
CA CYS A 130 9.21 -3.18 -3.67
C CYS A 130 7.76 -2.78 -3.95
N GLY A 131 7.41 -1.50 -3.80
CA GLY A 131 6.04 -1.03 -3.98
C GLY A 131 5.08 -1.85 -3.12
N GLN A 132 4.16 -2.57 -3.77
CA GLN A 132 3.18 -3.46 -3.13
C GLN A 132 3.71 -4.87 -2.74
N ALA A 133 5.02 -5.09 -2.82
CA ALA A 133 5.76 -6.29 -2.41
C ALA A 133 5.36 -7.60 -3.11
N LEU A 134 4.74 -7.55 -4.29
CA LEU A 134 4.33 -8.75 -5.05
C LEU A 134 5.53 -9.69 -5.30
N VAL A 135 6.66 -9.15 -5.77
CA VAL A 135 7.83 -9.97 -6.12
C VAL A 135 8.38 -10.66 -4.88
N SER A 136 8.58 -9.94 -3.77
CA SER A 136 9.02 -10.55 -2.51
C SER A 136 8.06 -11.61 -1.96
N MET A 137 6.74 -11.42 -2.09
CA MET A 137 5.75 -12.43 -1.71
C MET A 137 5.87 -13.70 -2.58
N VAL A 138 6.06 -13.53 -3.88
CA VAL A 138 6.28 -14.65 -4.82
C VAL A 138 7.57 -15.39 -4.49
N VAL A 139 8.67 -14.68 -4.18
CA VAL A 139 9.92 -15.31 -3.72
C VAL A 139 9.70 -16.11 -2.43
N ALA A 140 8.95 -15.55 -1.48
CA ALA A 140 8.67 -16.20 -0.20
C ALA A 140 7.93 -17.53 -0.40
N ASP A 141 6.87 -17.54 -1.21
CA ASP A 141 6.07 -18.75 -1.48
C ASP A 141 6.82 -19.79 -2.32
N LEU A 142 7.59 -19.36 -3.33
CA LEU A 142 8.29 -20.29 -4.21
C LEU A 142 9.52 -20.91 -3.55
N PHE A 143 10.32 -20.13 -2.81
CA PHE A 143 11.67 -20.53 -2.40
C PHE A 143 11.78 -20.65 -0.87
N SER A 144 11.21 -21.73 -0.32
CA SER A 144 11.23 -22.04 1.12
C SER A 144 12.63 -22.16 1.74
N GLY A 145 13.66 -22.49 0.96
CA GLY A 145 15.06 -22.55 1.42
C GLY A 145 15.74 -21.18 1.59
N VAL A 146 15.17 -20.11 1.04
CA VAL A 146 15.70 -18.74 1.24
C VAL A 146 15.62 -18.39 2.72
N ARG A 147 16.73 -17.93 3.30
CA ARG A 147 16.82 -17.62 4.73
C ARG A 147 16.10 -16.33 5.09
N ARG A 148 16.23 -15.30 4.26
CA ARG A 148 15.74 -13.95 4.53
C ARG A 148 15.44 -13.22 3.23
N ILE A 149 14.31 -12.53 3.20
CA ILE A 149 13.91 -11.61 2.13
C ILE A 149 13.76 -10.23 2.78
N VAL A 150 14.46 -9.24 2.27
CA VAL A 150 14.34 -7.85 2.69
C VAL A 150 13.77 -7.05 1.52
N ALA A 151 12.54 -6.60 1.66
CA ALA A 151 11.87 -5.79 0.65
C ALA A 151 11.92 -4.32 1.09
N THR A 152 12.31 -3.44 0.18
CA THR A 152 12.61 -2.04 0.54
C THR A 152 11.93 -1.04 -0.37
N ASP A 153 11.53 0.09 0.21
CA ASP A 153 10.97 1.23 -0.51
C ASP A 153 11.36 2.52 0.22
N GLY A 154 11.39 3.64 -0.50
CA GLY A 154 11.70 4.96 0.07
C GLY A 154 10.52 5.57 0.84
N SER A 155 9.28 5.16 0.54
CA SER A 155 8.08 5.65 1.24
C SER A 155 7.66 4.70 2.36
N ARG A 156 7.48 5.25 3.57
CA ARG A 156 6.93 4.50 4.71
C ARG A 156 5.46 4.13 4.49
N ASP A 157 4.70 4.97 3.82
CA ASP A 157 3.28 4.72 3.54
C ASP A 157 3.12 3.56 2.54
N VAL A 158 4.03 3.47 1.56
CA VAL A 158 4.14 2.32 0.66
C VAL A 158 4.47 1.04 1.44
N LEU A 159 5.42 1.10 2.37
CA LEU A 159 5.77 -0.07 3.20
C LEU A 159 4.63 -0.52 4.12
N LEU A 160 3.82 0.41 4.65
CA LEU A 160 2.62 0.07 5.42
C LEU A 160 1.57 -0.65 4.56
N ALA A 161 1.36 -0.19 3.32
CA ALA A 161 0.49 -0.89 2.37
C ALA A 161 1.05 -2.28 2.00
N ALA A 162 2.36 -2.37 1.77
CA ALA A 162 3.04 -3.64 1.52
C ALA A 162 2.89 -4.62 2.69
N GLU A 163 2.98 -4.15 3.94
CA GLU A 163 2.80 -4.98 5.14
C GLU A 163 1.38 -5.59 5.18
N ALA A 164 0.36 -4.79 4.88
CA ALA A 164 -1.01 -5.27 4.77
C ALA A 164 -1.17 -6.32 3.66
N ASN A 165 -0.53 -6.12 2.51
CA ASN A 165 -0.53 -7.10 1.41
C ASN A 165 0.18 -8.40 1.81
N VAL A 166 1.34 -8.33 2.47
CA VAL A 166 2.07 -9.49 2.97
C VAL A 166 1.22 -10.29 3.94
N ALA A 167 0.62 -9.62 4.93
CA ALA A 167 -0.24 -10.26 5.94
C ALA A 167 -1.48 -10.91 5.34
N ARG A 168 -2.01 -10.37 4.23
CA ARG A 168 -3.17 -10.91 3.53
C ARG A 168 -2.87 -12.15 2.69
N ASN A 169 -1.67 -12.24 2.12
CA ASN A 169 -1.36 -13.20 1.07
C ASN A 169 -0.43 -14.34 1.50
N LEU A 170 0.45 -14.11 2.47
CA LEU A 170 1.41 -15.11 2.91
C LEU A 170 0.91 -15.85 4.14
N ASP A 171 1.27 -17.14 4.23
CA ASP A 171 1.19 -17.83 5.51
C ASP A 171 2.26 -17.31 6.47
N LYS A 172 2.15 -17.69 7.75
CA LYS A 172 3.07 -17.23 8.78
C LYS A 172 4.53 -17.61 8.50
N ALA A 173 4.81 -18.80 7.97
CA ALA A 173 6.17 -19.26 7.74
C ALA A 173 6.86 -18.49 6.60
N SER A 174 6.12 -18.19 5.53
CA SER A 174 6.58 -17.32 4.44
C SER A 174 6.73 -15.88 4.91
N ALA A 175 5.76 -15.34 5.65
CA ALA A 175 5.81 -13.97 6.18
C ALA A 175 6.95 -13.76 7.19
N ASP A 176 7.23 -14.73 8.07
CA ASP A 176 8.29 -14.63 9.08
C ASP A 176 9.70 -14.46 8.49
N ARG A 177 9.90 -14.83 7.21
CA ARG A 177 11.16 -14.67 6.47
C ARG A 177 11.27 -13.35 5.70
N LEU A 178 10.15 -12.65 5.50
CA LEU A 178 10.08 -11.39 4.78
C LEU A 178 10.14 -10.21 5.77
N ARG A 179 11.00 -9.23 5.49
CA ARG A 179 11.14 -7.99 6.26
C ARG A 179 10.96 -6.80 5.34
N LEU A 180 10.12 -5.85 5.75
CA LEU A 180 9.91 -4.58 5.08
C LEU A 180 10.78 -3.52 5.75
N VAL A 181 11.65 -2.85 5.01
CA VAL A 181 12.64 -1.91 5.55
C VAL A 181 12.72 -0.65 4.69
N PRO A 182 12.68 0.56 5.28
CA PRO A 182 12.88 1.79 4.53
C PRO A 182 14.25 1.85 3.86
N LEU A 183 14.29 2.25 2.59
CA LEU A 183 15.50 2.54 1.84
C LEU A 183 15.26 3.65 0.82
N ALA A 184 15.74 4.85 1.10
CA ALA A 184 15.90 5.87 0.07
C ALA A 184 17.21 5.63 -0.70
N TRP A 185 17.12 5.45 -2.02
CA TRP A 185 18.32 5.24 -2.84
C TRP A 185 19.25 6.45 -2.80
N GLY A 186 20.55 6.18 -2.89
CA GLY A 186 21.59 7.21 -2.71
C GLY A 186 21.83 7.63 -1.26
N TRP A 187 20.97 7.22 -0.31
CA TRP A 187 21.16 7.54 1.10
C TRP A 187 21.97 6.45 1.83
N PHE A 188 23.26 6.74 2.05
CA PHE A 188 24.21 5.77 2.62
C PHE A 188 23.76 5.19 3.98
N ALA A 189 23.17 6.01 4.85
CA ALA A 189 22.73 5.57 6.17
C ALA A 189 21.60 4.52 6.09
N ASP A 190 20.70 4.65 5.12
CA ASP A 190 19.64 3.66 4.91
C ASP A 190 20.22 2.35 4.36
N GLY A 191 21.21 2.45 3.46
CA GLY A 191 21.95 1.29 2.96
C GLY A 191 22.64 0.50 4.07
N GLU A 192 23.33 1.18 5.00
CA GLU A 192 23.93 0.54 6.18
C GLU A 192 22.88 -0.10 7.08
N HIS A 193 21.71 0.54 7.26
CA HIS A 193 20.61 -0.04 8.03
C HIS A 193 20.08 -1.34 7.38
N VAL A 194 19.81 -1.32 6.08
CA VAL A 194 19.37 -2.51 5.31
C VAL A 194 20.40 -3.63 5.38
N ARG A 195 21.68 -3.29 5.29
CA ARG A 195 22.79 -4.26 5.45
C ARG A 195 22.85 -4.84 6.86
N ALA A 196 22.62 -4.03 7.90
CA ALA A 196 22.57 -4.49 9.28
C ALA A 196 21.41 -5.47 9.54
N VAL A 197 20.26 -5.29 8.86
CA VAL A 197 19.15 -6.27 8.87
C VAL A 197 19.59 -7.61 8.26
N ASN A 198 20.59 -7.60 7.39
CA ASN A 198 21.23 -8.80 6.86
C ASN A 198 22.49 -9.23 7.62
N ASP A 199 22.55 -9.01 8.93
CA ASP A 199 23.68 -9.39 9.78
C ASP A 199 25.02 -8.73 9.37
N GLY A 200 24.97 -7.61 8.64
CA GLY A 200 26.15 -6.94 8.10
C GLY A 200 26.69 -7.55 6.80
N GLU A 201 26.04 -8.58 6.26
CA GLU A 201 26.48 -9.30 5.06
C GLU A 201 25.83 -8.75 3.78
N ALA A 202 26.51 -8.96 2.65
CA ALA A 202 25.93 -8.68 1.34
C ALA A 202 24.75 -9.64 1.05
N PHE A 203 23.81 -9.19 0.23
CA PHE A 203 22.73 -10.04 -0.25
C PHE A 203 23.21 -10.90 -1.42
N ASP A 204 22.74 -12.14 -1.46
CA ASP A 204 23.08 -13.07 -2.55
C ASP A 204 22.35 -12.75 -3.85
N VAL A 205 21.14 -12.22 -3.73
CA VAL A 205 20.28 -11.83 -4.85
C VAL A 205 19.69 -10.45 -4.57
N ILE A 206 19.76 -9.57 -5.58
CA ILE A 206 19.08 -8.26 -5.57
C ILE A 206 18.07 -8.25 -6.71
N LEU A 207 16.83 -7.89 -6.40
CA LEU A 207 15.71 -7.77 -7.31
C LEU A 207 15.26 -6.32 -7.41
N GLY A 208 14.67 -5.97 -8.54
CA GLY A 208 14.05 -4.66 -8.76
C GLY A 208 13.18 -4.72 -10.01
N ALA A 209 11.98 -4.16 -9.92
CA ALA A 209 11.00 -4.18 -10.99
C ALA A 209 10.51 -2.76 -11.28
N ASP A 210 10.60 -2.33 -12.55
CA ASP A 210 10.26 -0.95 -12.97
C ASP A 210 10.96 0.11 -12.10
N ILE A 211 12.27 -0.03 -11.89
CA ILE A 211 13.09 0.86 -11.03
C ILE A 211 14.01 1.82 -11.81
N THR A 212 13.98 1.80 -13.14
CA THR A 212 14.91 2.56 -14.01
C THR A 212 14.22 3.70 -14.77
N TYR A 213 13.14 4.27 -14.21
CA TYR A 213 12.29 5.26 -14.89
C TYR A 213 12.66 6.72 -14.57
N MET A 214 13.46 6.95 -13.53
CA MET A 214 13.97 8.29 -13.21
C MET A 214 15.47 8.31 -13.46
N GLU A 215 15.89 9.28 -14.27
CA GLU A 215 17.28 9.74 -14.30
C GLU A 215 17.41 10.82 -13.22
N ASP A 216 18.51 10.79 -12.46
CA ASP A 216 18.86 11.84 -11.48
C ASP A 216 19.08 13.21 -12.15
#